data_AF-A0AAE9II19-F1
#
_entry.id   AF-A0AAE9II19-F1
#
_cell.length_a   1.000
_cell.length_b   1.000
_cell.length_c   1.000
_cell.angle_alpha   90.00
_cell.angle_beta   90.00
_cell.angle_gamma   90.00
#
_symmetry.space_group_name_H-M   'P 1'
#
loop_
_entity.id
_entity.type
_entity.pdbx_description
1 polymer ?
#
loop_
_entity_poly.entity_id
_entity_poly.type
_entity_poly.pdbx_seq_one_letter_code
_entity_poly.pdbx_strand_id
1 'polypeptide(L)' 'MNNTIAIGKTGLKAFKLGFGAGVVGNSMMYPKVDDTLSRQLIRTTLAKGASLAINAFSR' A
#
# COMPACT_ATOMS: atom_id res chain seq x y z
N MET A 1 18.26 13.08 -1.34
CA MET A 1 17.32 13.47 -0.26
C MET A 1 16.90 12.23 0.51
N ASN A 2 16.98 12.23 1.84
CA ASN A 2 16.63 11.07 2.65
C ASN A 2 15.09 11.03 2.82
N ASN A 3 14.42 10.21 2.00
CA ASN A 3 12.95 10.18 1.89
C ASN A 3 12.29 9.22 2.90
N THR A 4 13.02 8.84 3.94
CA THR A 4 12.56 7.91 4.97
C THR A 4 12.33 8.61 6.32
N ILE A 5 11.39 8.10 7.10
CA ILE A 5 11.03 8.55 8.46
C ILE A 5 11.00 7.34 9.40
N ALA A 6 11.27 7.57 10.68
CA ALA A 6 11.08 6.55 11.71
C ALA A 6 9.59 6.39 12.03
N ILE A 7 9.13 5.15 12.17
CA ILE A 7 7.76 4.85 12.60
C ILE A 7 7.73 4.76 14.12
N GLY A 8 7.41 5.87 14.78
CA GLY A 8 7.22 5.94 16.23
C GLY A 8 8.39 5.30 17.01
N LYS A 9 8.08 4.41 17.96
CA LYS A 9 9.05 3.68 18.78
C LYS A 9 9.42 2.29 18.24
N THR A 10 9.03 1.96 17.01
CA THR A 10 9.17 0.60 16.46
C THR A 10 10.61 0.25 16.03
N GLY A 11 11.49 1.25 15.91
CA GLY A 11 12.82 1.10 15.32
C GLY A 11 12.81 0.94 13.79
N LEU A 12 11.63 0.85 13.16
CA LEU A 12 11.49 0.74 11.72
C LEU A 12 11.57 2.10 11.04
N LYS A 13 12.13 2.12 9.83
CA LYS A 13 12.10 3.26 8.92
C LYS A 13 11.21 2.93 7.73
N ALA A 14 10.41 3.90 7.29
CA ALA A 14 9.59 3.77 6.09
C ALA A 14 9.71 5.02 5.23
N PHE A 15 9.36 4.91 3.95
CA PHE A 15 9.25 6.07 3.10
C PHE A 15 8.15 7.02 3.60
N LYS A 16 8.35 8.31 3.39
CA LYS A 16 7.37 9.36 3.71
C LYS A 16 6.02 9.16 3.01
N LEU A 17 6.01 8.41 1.90
CA LEU A 17 4.80 8.04 1.17
C LEU A 17 4.51 6.54 1.37
N GLY A 18 3.30 6.24 1.81
CA GLY A 18 2.78 4.88 1.95
C GLY A 18 1.69 4.58 0.92
N PHE A 19 1.31 3.30 0.82
CA PHE A 19 0.26 2.83 -0.07
C PHE A 19 -0.96 2.35 0.71
N GLY A 20 -2.10 3.01 0.51
CA GLY A 20 -3.38 2.57 1.02
C GLY A 20 -3.95 1.47 0.12
N ALA A 21 -3.97 0.23 0.61
CA ALA A 21 -4.40 -0.94 -0.14
C ALA A 21 -5.90 -1.27 0.02
N GLY A 22 -6.73 -0.35 0.53
CA GLY A 22 -8.16 -0.59 0.79
C GLY A 22 -9.02 -0.83 -0.47
N VAL A 23 -8.51 -0.51 -1.64
CA VAL A 23 -9.13 -0.83 -2.94
C VAL A 23 -8.71 -2.20 -3.47
N VAL A 24 -7.55 -2.71 -3.03
CA VAL A 24 -6.95 -3.94 -3.54
C VAL A 24 -7.82 -5.12 -3.11
N GLY A 25 -8.35 -5.87 -4.08
CA GLY A 25 -9.25 -7.00 -3.83
C GLY A 25 -10.63 -6.62 -3.27
N ASN A 26 -10.96 -5.32 -3.19
CA ASN A 26 -12.25 -4.84 -2.71
C ASN A 26 -13.22 -4.60 -3.86
N SER A 27 -13.47 -5.64 -4.66
CA SER A 27 -14.38 -5.58 -5.80
C SER A 27 -15.84 -5.35 -5.38
N MET A 28 -16.17 -5.65 -4.12
CA MET A 28 -17.49 -5.40 -3.53
C MET A 28 -17.80 -3.90 -3.44
N MET A 29 -16.86 -3.09 -2.91
CA MET A 29 -17.03 -1.63 -2.85
C MET A 29 -16.60 -0.93 -4.14
N TYR A 30 -15.66 -1.53 -4.89
CA TYR A 30 -15.10 -0.97 -6.11
C TYR A 30 -15.24 -1.96 -7.28
N PRO A 31 -16.40 -2.00 -7.97
CA PRO A 31 -16.73 -3.03 -8.98
C PRO A 31 -15.80 -3.08 -10.19
N LYS A 32 -15.03 -2.01 -10.43
CA LYS A 32 -14.06 -1.91 -11.53
C LYS A 32 -12.64 -2.29 -11.11
N VAL A 33 -12.44 -2.64 -9.84
CA VAL A 33 -11.14 -3.09 -9.33
C VAL A 33 -11.16 -4.61 -9.31
N ASP A 34 -10.59 -5.20 -10.35
CA ASP A 34 -10.38 -6.63 -10.46
C ASP A 34 -9.01 -7.05 -9.89
N ASP A 35 -8.76 -8.36 -9.87
CA ASP A 35 -7.51 -8.94 -9.39
C ASP A 35 -6.30 -8.51 -10.23
N THR A 36 -6.48 -8.28 -11.53
CA THR A 36 -5.41 -7.89 -12.44
C THR A 36 -4.93 -6.48 -12.11
N LEU A 37 -5.86 -5.54 -11.98
CA LEU A 37 -5.58 -4.16 -11.59
C LEU A 37 -5.01 -4.11 -10.17
N SER A 38 -5.55 -4.91 -9.25
CA SER A 38 -5.05 -5.03 -7.87
C SER A 38 -3.57 -5.46 -7.84
N ARG A 39 -3.20 -6.48 -8.63
CA ARG A 39 -1.80 -6.94 -8.76
C ARG A 39 -0.91 -5.88 -9.39
N GLN A 40 -1.39 -5.17 -10.41
CA GLN A 40 -0.64 -4.10 -11.05
C GLN A 40 -0.38 -2.93 -10.08
N LEU A 41 -1.35 -2.57 -9.26
CA LEU A 41 -1.21 -1.54 -8.23
C LEU A 41 -0.14 -1.93 -7.19
N ILE A 42 -0.16 -3.17 -6.70
CA ILE A 42 0.87 -3.66 -5.77
C ILE A 42 2.26 -3.59 -6.42
N ARG A 43 2.41 -4.13 -7.63
CA ARG A 43 3.69 -4.15 -8.36
C ARG A 43 4.24 -2.75 -8.60
N THR A 44 3.39 -1.84 -9.05
CA THR A 44 3.78 -0.44 -9.32
C THR A 44 4.26 0.24 -8.05
N THR A 45 3.57 -0.01 -6.95
CA THR A 45 3.89 0.62 -5.67
C THR A 45 5.21 0.12 -5.09
N LEU A 46 5.46 -1.20 -5.18
CA LEU A 46 6.75 -1.78 -4.82
C LEU A 46 7.89 -1.25 -5.72
N ALA A 47 7.66 -1.14 -7.03
CA ALA A 47 8.64 -0.59 -7.96
C ALA A 47 8.98 0.88 -7.69
N LYS A 48 8.02 1.66 -7.17
CA LYS A 48 8.24 3.04 -6.71
C LYS A 48 8.83 3.15 -5.31
N GLY A 49 9.18 2.01 -4.70
CA GLY A 49 9.88 1.97 -3.42
C GLY A 49 8.99 2.18 -2.21
N ALA A 50 7.67 2.05 -2.31
CA ALA A 50 6.84 2.11 -1.10
C ALA A 50 7.14 0.90 -0.22
N SER A 51 7.50 1.17 1.04
CA SER A 51 7.88 0.14 2.02
C SER A 51 6.73 -0.25 2.95
N LEU A 52 5.57 0.39 2.84
CA LEU A 52 4.42 0.16 3.71
C LEU A 52 3.13 0.08 2.90
N ALA A 53 2.45 -1.05 2.99
CA ALA A 53 1.09 -1.26 2.51
C ALA A 53 0.16 -1.38 3.71
N ILE A 54 -0.86 -0.53 3.78
CA ILE A 54 -1.89 -0.58 4.83
C ILE A 54 -3.15 -1.15 4.21
N ASN A 55 -3.60 -2.29 4.72
CA ASN A 55 -4.90 -2.86 4.39
C ASN A 55 -5.73 -3.02 5.67
N ALA A 56 -7.05 -2.92 5.56
CA ALA A 56 -7.98 -3.11 6.66
C ALA A 56 -8.88 -4.31 6.35
N PHE A 57 -9.01 -5.23 7.31
CA PHE A 57 -9.96 -6.32 7.21
C PHE A 57 -11.33 -5.83 7.69
N SER A 58 -12.27 -5.65 6.77
CA SER A 58 -13.68 -5.43 7.08
C SER A 58 -14.39 -6.78 7.18
N ARG A 59 -14.91 -7.12 8.37
CA ARG A 59 -15.76 -8.30 8.61
C ARG A 59 -17.11 -8.16 7.92
#